data_AF-A0A9W6EVW8-F1
#
_entry.id   AF-A0A9W6EVW8-F1
#
_cell.length_a   1.000
_cell.length_b   1.000
_cell.length_c   1.000
_cell.angle_alpha   90.00
_cell.angle_beta   90.00
_cell.angle_gamma   90.00
#
_symmetry.space_group_name_H-M   'P 1'
#
loop_
_entity.id
_entity.type
_entity.pdbx_description
1 polymer ?
#
loop_
_entity_poly.entity_id
_entity_poly.type
_entity_poly.pdbx_seq_one_letter_code
_entity_poly.pdbx_strand_id
1 'polypeptide(L)'
;MLLLPLVLVFYNFGKDLVINIYDTYYVMPYYYATVFLIFLWGLLGLGYWGVYKVKRRLSVVLSGFHILISFVFLGYLLFYLQLYGVDSSIYFNDFYIFDGAGQLISFFLFMVAQLVYVINVIRAFVIEKTQ
;
A
#
# COMPACT_ATOMS: atom_id res chain seq x y z
N MET A 1 -11.70 -0.18 -6.41
CA MET A 1 -10.43 -0.50 -5.69
C MET A 1 -9.95 -1.94 -5.89
N LEU A 2 -10.83 -2.93 -6.11
CA LEU A 2 -10.44 -4.34 -6.31
C LEU A 2 -9.69 -4.67 -7.62
N LEU A 3 -9.72 -3.79 -8.64
CA LEU A 3 -9.04 -4.02 -9.92
C LEU A 3 -7.52 -3.79 -9.84
N LEU A 4 -7.05 -2.87 -8.98
CA LEU A 4 -5.63 -2.55 -8.85
C LEU A 4 -4.78 -3.72 -8.31
N PRO A 5 -5.22 -4.44 -7.26
CA PRO A 5 -4.52 -5.64 -6.81
C PRO A 5 -4.38 -6.71 -7.90
N LEU A 6 -5.38 -6.83 -8.79
CA LEU A 6 -5.32 -7.74 -9.93
C LEU A 6 -4.24 -7.34 -10.93
N VAL A 7 -4.11 -6.04 -11.24
CA VAL A 7 -3.07 -5.52 -12.14
C VAL A 7 -1.66 -5.80 -11.59
N LEU A 8 -1.47 -5.71 -10.27
CA LEU A 8 -0.20 -6.04 -9.61
C LEU A 8 0.18 -7.53 -9.78
N VAL A 9 -0.79 -8.44 -9.73
CA VAL A 9 -0.57 -9.88 -9.95
C VAL A 9 -0.02 -10.14 -11.34
N PHE A 10 -0.62 -9.53 -12.37
CA PHE A 10 -0.20 -9.76 -13.75
C PHE A 10 1.14 -9.11 -14.09
N TYR A 11 1.48 -7.97 -13.47
CA TYR A 11 2.72 -7.25 -13.76
C TYR A 11 3.98 -7.86 -13.12
N ASN A 12 3.84 -8.54 -11.97
CA ASN A 12 4.98 -8.99 -11.16
C ASN A 12 5.18 -10.50 -11.08
N PHE A 13 4.51 -11.28 -11.95
CA PHE A 13 4.69 -12.73 -11.99
C PHE A 13 6.14 -13.07 -12.36
N GLY A 14 6.92 -13.62 -11.41
CA GLY A 14 8.29 -14.08 -11.63
C GLY A 14 9.42 -13.12 -11.25
N LYS A 15 9.14 -11.97 -10.60
CA LYS A 15 10.17 -11.06 -10.06
C LYS A 15 10.42 -11.32 -8.57
N ASP A 16 11.62 -10.99 -8.08
CA ASP A 16 12.03 -11.07 -6.67
C ASP A 16 12.29 -9.70 -6.04
N LEU A 17 11.62 -9.41 -4.92
CA LEU A 17 11.73 -8.15 -4.18
C LEU A 17 12.96 -8.24 -3.27
N VAL A 18 13.91 -7.34 -3.46
CA VAL A 18 15.09 -7.23 -2.60
C VAL A 18 14.86 -6.10 -1.59
N ILE A 19 14.91 -6.42 -0.30
CA ILE A 19 14.79 -5.46 0.80
C ILE A 19 16.13 -5.44 1.54
N ASN A 20 16.71 -4.27 1.73
CA ASN A 20 17.95 -4.09 2.47
C ASN A 20 17.65 -3.75 3.94
N ILE A 21 18.03 -4.64 4.86
CA ILE A 21 17.88 -4.44 6.30
C ILE A 21 19.24 -4.68 6.94
N TYR A 22 19.87 -3.63 7.47
CA TYR A 22 21.13 -3.70 8.23
C TYR A 22 22.19 -4.65 7.63
N ASP A 23 22.82 -4.22 6.52
CA ASP A 23 23.85 -4.97 5.77
C ASP A 23 23.43 -6.38 5.28
N THR A 24 22.15 -6.75 5.44
CA THR A 24 21.60 -8.02 4.95
C THR A 24 20.53 -7.78 3.89
N TYR A 25 20.64 -8.51 2.77
CA TYR A 25 19.64 -8.52 1.72
C TYR A 25 18.62 -9.60 1.98
N TYR A 26 17.38 -9.20 2.26
CA TYR A 26 16.25 -10.08 2.33
C TYR A 26 15.56 -10.12 0.98
N VAL A 27 15.62 -11.28 0.31
CA VAL A 27 14.96 -11.49 -0.98
C VAL A 27 13.63 -12.20 -0.74
N MET A 28 12.53 -11.54 -1.08
CA MET A 28 11.17 -12.09 -0.98
C MET A 28 10.53 -12.11 -2.37
N PRO A 29 9.91 -13.23 -2.80
CA PRO A 29 9.14 -13.23 -4.04
C PRO A 29 8.06 -12.15 -4.04
N TYR A 30 7.94 -11.38 -5.12
CA TYR A 30 6.91 -10.32 -5.26
C TYR A 30 5.49 -10.86 -5.06
N TYR A 31 5.31 -12.17 -5.29
CA TYR A 31 4.09 -12.89 -5.03
C TYR A 31 3.56 -12.65 -3.62
N TYR A 32 4.40 -12.74 -2.58
CA TYR A 32 3.95 -12.56 -1.19
C TYR A 32 3.50 -11.13 -0.91
N ALA A 33 4.25 -10.13 -1.37
CA ALA A 33 3.85 -8.73 -1.26
C ALA A 33 2.52 -8.46 -1.97
N THR A 34 2.33 -9.07 -3.14
CA THR A 34 1.11 -8.94 -3.94
C THR A 34 -0.10 -9.58 -3.24
N VAL A 35 0.05 -10.80 -2.72
CA VAL A 35 -0.99 -11.49 -1.94
C VAL A 35 -1.36 -10.69 -0.69
N PHE A 36 -0.35 -10.17 0.03
CA PHE A 36 -0.57 -9.30 1.19
C PHE A 36 -1.38 -8.06 0.83
N LEU A 37 -1.00 -7.35 -0.25
CA LEU A 37 -1.73 -6.16 -0.70
C LEU A 37 -3.18 -6.52 -1.07
N ILE A 38 -3.43 -7.58 -1.85
CA ILE A 38 -4.79 -8.02 -2.19
C ILE A 38 -5.63 -8.23 -0.92
N PHE A 39 -5.09 -8.99 0.03
CA PHE A 39 -5.78 -9.28 1.28
C PHE A 39 -6.10 -8.00 2.06
N LEU A 40 -5.13 -7.09 2.16
CA LEU A 40 -5.30 -5.80 2.82
C LEU A 40 -6.38 -4.95 2.13
N TRP A 41 -6.33 -4.77 0.81
CA TRP A 41 -7.34 -4.00 0.08
C TRP A 41 -8.74 -4.62 0.21
N GLY A 42 -8.82 -5.94 0.23
CA GLY A 42 -10.06 -6.68 0.53
C GLY A 42 -10.60 -6.32 1.91
N LEU A 43 -9.75 -6.38 2.94
CA LEU A 43 -10.11 -6.03 4.32
C LEU A 43 -10.57 -4.58 4.46
N LEU A 44 -9.85 -3.63 3.85
CA LEU A 44 -10.22 -2.20 3.86
C LEU A 44 -11.56 -1.96 3.16
N GLY A 45 -11.78 -2.63 2.02
CA GLY A 45 -13.06 -2.60 1.31
C GLY A 45 -14.20 -3.14 2.16
N LEU A 46 -13.98 -4.24 2.87
CA LEU A 46 -14.95 -4.83 3.79
C LEU A 46 -15.30 -3.90 4.95
N GLY A 47 -14.35 -3.16 5.52
CA GLY A 47 -14.66 -2.23 6.60
C GLY A 47 -15.49 -1.03 6.14
N TYR A 48 -15.19 -0.45 4.97
CA TYR A 48 -16.06 0.58 4.37
C TYR A 48 -17.44 0.05 4.01
N TRP A 49 -17.51 -1.17 3.46
CA TRP A 49 -18.79 -1.84 3.20
C TRP A 49 -19.58 -2.10 4.48
N GLY A 50 -18.91 -2.48 5.57
CA GLY A 50 -19.52 -2.68 6.89
C GLY A 50 -20.19 -1.40 7.41
N VAL A 51 -19.52 -0.25 7.29
CA VAL A 51 -20.09 1.07 7.63
C VAL A 51 -21.36 1.35 6.81
N TYR A 52 -21.32 1.09 5.50
CA TYR A 52 -22.49 1.25 4.64
C TYR A 52 -23.64 0.32 5.03
N LYS A 53 -23.34 -0.95 5.38
CA LYS A 53 -24.35 -1.93 5.80
C LYS A 53 -25.10 -1.54 7.06
N VAL A 54 -24.44 -0.88 8.01
CA VAL A 54 -25.08 -0.35 9.23
C VAL A 54 -25.75 1.02 9.01
N LYS A 55 -25.90 1.45 7.75
CA LYS A 55 -26.52 2.73 7.34
C LYS A 55 -25.84 3.97 7.96
N ARG A 56 -24.55 3.89 8.26
CA ARG A 56 -23.74 5.02 8.71
C ARG A 56 -22.97 5.62 7.54
N ARG A 57 -22.57 6.89 7.65
CA ARG A 57 -21.84 7.61 6.61
C ARG A 57 -20.37 7.81 6.98
N LEU A 58 -19.51 7.51 6.01
CA LEU A 58 -18.10 7.89 6.05
C LEU A 58 -17.95 9.37 5.69
N SER A 59 -16.92 10.02 6.20
CA SER A 59 -16.54 11.35 5.73
C SER A 59 -16.00 11.26 4.31
N VAL A 60 -16.65 11.97 3.38
CA VAL A 60 -16.21 12.03 1.98
C VAL A 60 -14.79 12.59 1.88
N VAL A 61 -14.44 13.56 2.72
CA VAL A 61 -13.11 14.18 2.75
C VAL A 61 -12.05 13.17 3.20
N LEU A 62 -12.28 12.45 4.30
CA LEU A 62 -11.32 11.45 4.79
C LEU A 62 -11.21 10.27 3.83
N SER A 63 -12.31 9.84 3.22
CA SER A 63 -12.28 8.81 2.17
C SER A 63 -11.47 9.29 0.97
N GLY A 64 -11.63 10.55 0.55
CA GLY A 64 -10.86 11.17 -0.52
C GLY A 64 -9.35 11.19 -0.22
N PHE A 65 -8.97 11.62 0.99
CA PHE A 65 -7.57 11.60 1.43
C PHE A 65 -7.00 10.18 1.49
N HIS A 66 -7.76 9.22 2.05
CA HIS A 66 -7.31 7.83 2.09
C HIS A 66 -7.04 7.31 0.68
N ILE A 67 -7.97 7.49 -0.26
CA ILE A 67 -7.82 7.09 -1.66
C ILE A 67 -6.59 7.77 -2.29
N LEU A 68 -6.45 9.09 -2.14
CA LEU A 68 -5.33 9.82 -2.72
C LEU A 68 -3.97 9.30 -2.23
N ILE A 69 -3.79 9.18 -0.91
CA ILE A 69 -2.53 8.74 -0.31
C ILE A 69 -2.24 7.28 -0.68
N SER A 70 -3.27 6.44 -0.68
CA SER A 70 -3.22 5.06 -1.17
C SER A 70 -2.71 4.94 -2.61
N PHE A 71 -3.19 5.79 -3.51
CA PHE A 71 -2.74 5.82 -4.91
C PHE A 71 -1.30 6.34 -5.03
N VAL A 72 -0.94 7.38 -4.28
CA VAL A 72 0.42 7.91 -4.25
C VAL A 72 1.41 6.87 -3.74
N PHE A 73 1.08 6.19 -2.64
CA PHE A 73 1.86 5.06 -2.11
C PHE A 73 2.04 3.98 -3.17
N LEU A 74 0.96 3.55 -3.83
CA LEU A 74 1.05 2.45 -4.77
C LEU A 74 1.82 2.83 -6.04
N GLY A 75 1.62 4.05 -6.54
CA GLY A 75 2.39 4.58 -7.68
C GLY A 75 3.88 4.68 -7.35
N TYR A 76 4.20 5.17 -6.15
CA TYR A 76 5.58 5.24 -5.66
C TYR A 76 6.19 3.84 -5.50
N LEU A 77 5.46 2.90 -4.89
CA LEU A 77 5.88 1.51 -4.78
C LEU A 77 6.15 0.91 -6.16
N LEU A 78 5.21 1.01 -7.10
CA LEU A 78 5.38 0.47 -8.46
C LEU A 78 6.56 1.10 -9.22
N PHE A 79 6.72 2.42 -9.11
CA PHE A 79 7.84 3.13 -9.71
C PHE A 79 9.18 2.62 -9.16
N TYR A 80 9.26 2.46 -7.85
CA TYR A 80 10.41 1.89 -7.18
C TYR A 80 10.66 0.47 -7.70
N LEU A 81 9.68 -0.42 -7.62
CA LEU A 81 9.79 -1.82 -8.09
C LEU A 81 10.24 -1.96 -9.56
N GLN A 82 9.84 -1.04 -10.44
CA GLN A 82 10.27 -1.05 -11.85
C GLN A 82 11.74 -0.65 -12.02
N LEU A 83 12.27 0.27 -11.20
CA LEU A 83 13.67 0.67 -11.24
C LEU A 83 14.63 -0.42 -10.76
N TYR A 84 14.21 -1.24 -9.79
CA TYR A 84 15.06 -2.30 -9.21
C TYR A 84 14.89 -3.70 -9.86
N GLY A 85 13.95 -3.84 -10.79
CA GLY A 85 13.67 -5.11 -11.49
C GLY A 85 14.46 -5.35 -12.79
N VAL A 86 15.38 -4.45 -13.15
CA VAL A 86 16.26 -4.56 -14.33
C VAL A 86 17.67 -4.88 -13.84
N ASP A 87 18.22 -6.01 -14.31
CA ASP A 87 19.56 -6.56 -14.01
C ASP A 87 20.39 -5.77 -12.99
N SER A 88 20.29 -6.20 -11.73
CA SER A 88 20.91 -5.55 -10.58
C SER A 88 22.44 -5.53 -10.63
N SER A 89 23.09 -6.23 -11.57
CA SER A 89 24.55 -6.33 -11.70
C SER A 89 25.25 -5.04 -12.14
N ILE A 90 24.53 -4.06 -12.71
CA ILE A 90 25.15 -2.88 -13.36
C ILE A 90 25.19 -1.62 -12.46
N TYR A 91 24.39 -1.56 -11.39
CA TYR A 91 24.20 -0.32 -10.60
C TYR A 91 24.59 -0.42 -9.11
N PHE A 92 25.45 -1.38 -8.78
CA PHE A 92 25.69 -1.84 -7.40
C PHE A 92 26.40 -0.87 -6.43
N ASN A 93 26.80 0.36 -6.81
CA ASN A 93 27.64 1.20 -5.92
C ASN A 93 27.07 2.60 -5.56
N ASP A 94 26.35 3.30 -6.46
CA ASP A 94 25.89 4.68 -6.19
C ASP A 94 24.45 4.77 -5.65
N PHE A 95 23.72 3.65 -5.61
CA PHE A 95 22.26 3.63 -5.37
C PHE A 95 21.82 3.30 -3.94
N TYR A 96 22.75 3.00 -3.02
CA TYR A 96 22.47 2.64 -1.62
C TYR A 96 21.79 3.73 -0.80
N ILE A 97 22.01 5.01 -1.14
CA ILE A 97 21.41 6.14 -0.42
C ILE A 97 19.91 6.29 -0.75
N PHE A 98 19.48 5.87 -1.94
CA PHE A 98 18.06 5.89 -2.35
C PHE A 98 17.26 4.69 -1.83
N ASP A 99 17.93 3.61 -1.45
CA ASP A 99 17.32 2.35 -1.05
C ASP A 99 16.57 2.45 0.30
N GLY A 100 17.23 2.94 1.35
CA GLY A 100 16.61 3.08 2.67
C GLY A 100 15.58 4.21 2.76
N ALA A 101 15.87 5.37 2.15
CA ALA A 101 14.98 6.53 2.21
C ALA A 101 13.66 6.29 1.46
N GLY A 102 13.71 5.65 0.28
CA GLY A 102 12.51 5.35 -0.50
C GLY A 102 11.61 4.31 0.16
N GLN A 103 12.20 3.28 0.76
CA GLN A 103 11.45 2.31 1.56
C GLN A 103 10.79 2.97 2.78
N LEU A 104 11.49 3.87 3.46
CA LEU A 104 10.96 4.61 4.61
C LEU A 104 9.81 5.54 4.22
N ILE A 105 9.92 6.26 3.09
CA ILE A 105 8.82 7.08 2.55
C ILE A 105 7.61 6.23 2.20
N SER A 106 7.82 5.09 1.53
CA SER A 106 6.75 4.15 1.17
C SER A 106 6.01 3.65 2.41
N PHE A 107 6.77 3.24 3.44
CA PHE A 107 6.23 2.78 4.70
C PHE A 107 5.46 3.90 5.42
N PHE A 108 5.99 5.12 5.43
CA PHE A 108 5.33 6.27 6.03
C PHE A 108 3.99 6.59 5.34
N LEU A 109 3.97 6.67 4.01
CA LEU A 109 2.74 6.90 3.23
C LEU A 109 1.70 5.81 3.49
N PHE A 110 2.15 4.55 3.54
CA PHE A 110 1.29 3.42 3.88
C PHE A 110 0.65 3.60 5.27
N MET A 111 1.45 3.90 6.29
CA MET A 111 0.96 4.09 7.66
C MET A 111 -0.02 5.27 7.76
N VAL A 112 0.26 6.39 7.11
CA VAL A 112 -0.65 7.54 7.07
C VAL A 112 -1.98 7.17 6.40
N ALA A 113 -1.94 6.44 5.28
CA ALA A 113 -3.17 5.97 4.61
C ALA A 113 -4.03 5.11 5.55
N GLN A 114 -3.42 4.15 6.26
CA GLN A 114 -4.13 3.29 7.20
C GLN A 114 -4.69 4.07 8.40
N LEU A 115 -3.97 5.06 8.92
CA LEU A 115 -4.46 5.91 10.00
C LEU A 115 -5.70 6.72 9.56
N VAL A 116 -5.65 7.34 8.38
CA VAL A 116 -6.80 8.08 7.82
C VAL A 116 -8.01 7.16 7.65
N TYR A 117 -7.78 5.94 7.16
CA TYR A 117 -8.82 4.92 7.05
C TYR A 117 -9.46 4.60 8.41
N VAL A 118 -8.64 4.24 9.41
CA VAL A 118 -9.12 3.86 10.76
C VAL A 118 -9.89 5.00 11.40
N ILE A 119 -9.38 6.24 11.32
CA ILE A 119 -10.06 7.43 11.84
C ILE A 119 -11.43 7.60 11.20
N ASN A 120 -11.54 7.41 9.87
CA ASN A 120 -12.80 7.58 9.16
C ASN A 120 -13.84 6.51 9.57
N VAL A 121 -13.40 5.26 9.71
CA VAL A 121 -14.26 4.16 10.16
C VAL A 121 -14.72 4.39 11.60
N ILE A 122 -13.81 4.71 12.53
CA ILE A 122 -14.15 5.00 13.92
C ILE A 122 -15.12 6.18 13.99
N ARG A 123 -14.85 7.27 13.26
CA ARG A 123 -15.75 8.42 13.19
C ARG A 123 -17.16 8.01 12.77
N ALA A 124 -17.29 7.17 11.74
CA ALA A 124 -18.61 6.70 11.33
C ALA A 124 -19.32 5.92 12.45
N PHE A 125 -18.60 5.07 13.19
CA PHE A 125 -19.18 4.27 14.28
C PHE A 125 -19.41 5.01 15.61
N VAL A 126 -18.67 6.09 15.89
CA VAL A 126 -18.76 6.81 17.16
C VAL A 126 -19.59 8.09 17.05
N ILE A 127 -19.43 8.83 15.95
CA ILE A 127 -19.94 10.21 15.84
C ILE A 127 -21.25 10.25 15.06
N GLU A 128 -21.41 9.44 14.00
CA GLU A 128 -22.71 9.36 13.34
C GLU A 128 -23.70 8.58 14.18
N LYS A 129 -24.76 9.27 14.61
CA LYS A 129 -25.93 8.62 15.23
C LYS A 129 -26.82 8.06 14.13
N THR A 130 -27.32 6.85 14.36
CA THR A 130 -28.35 6.24 13.52
C THR A 130 -29.57 7.16 13.54
N GLN A 131 -29.90 7.76 12.40
CA GLN A 131 -31.21 8.38 12.17
C GLN A 131 -32.20 7.31 11.75
#